data_AF-A0A849NG13-F1
#
_entry.id   AF-A0A849NG13-F1
#
_cell.length_a   1.000
_cell.length_b   1.000
_cell.length_c   1.000
_cell.angle_alpha   90.00
_cell.angle_beta   90.00
_cell.angle_gamma   90.00
#
_symmetry.space_group_name_H-M   'P 1'
#
loop_
_entity.id
_entity.type
_entity.pdbx_description
1 polymer ?
#
loop_
_entity_poly.entity_id
_entity_poly.type
_entity_poly.pdbx_seq_one_letter_code
_entity_poly.pdbx_strand_id
1 'polypeptide(L)'
;MKSFEYDIAISFAGEDREHAQQLSQLLTNRSVKVFYDEFEQSKLWGKNLYDYLSEIYSKQSEYCVMFLSKHYAAKAWTTIERQSAQERAFRESKEYILPIKIDDTEIPGIPSTVGYIDLREKTIEEIANLILVKLGKKTITADTKYTEDEIFIPKFKREFSQRERDVFLKDTYNTIKEYFKNALEMIPTKVNDVETDYDEITKYKFVAKVYLKGALRNQCKIWIGGMMSSNSISYVQGGFDIHQDNSLNDSISVEADLDSLYLKPLGPDFFSNVKVPDKATPKQAAEYFWSKFIQNL
;
A
#
# COMPACT_ATOMS: atom_id res chain seq x y z
N MET A 1 -37.39 -25.58 -1.20
CA MET A 1 -36.03 -25.46 -1.77
C MET A 1 -35.30 -26.75 -1.49
N LYS A 2 -34.73 -27.43 -2.49
CA LYS A 2 -33.85 -28.58 -2.22
C LYS A 2 -32.61 -28.03 -1.51
N SER A 3 -32.31 -28.55 -0.32
CA SER A 3 -31.11 -28.19 0.42
C SER A 3 -29.99 -29.10 -0.06
N PHE A 4 -29.09 -28.60 -0.90
CA PHE A 4 -27.86 -29.31 -1.26
C PHE A 4 -26.84 -29.16 -0.13
N GLU A 5 -25.99 -30.17 0.06
CA GLU A 5 -24.88 -30.12 1.03
C GLU A 5 -23.79 -29.17 0.51
N TYR A 6 -23.57 -29.20 -0.80
CA TYR A 6 -22.60 -28.40 -1.52
C TYR A 6 -23.28 -27.53 -2.60
N ASP A 7 -22.78 -26.32 -2.77
CA ASP A 7 -23.17 -25.44 -3.88
C ASP A 7 -22.50 -25.93 -5.18
N ILE A 8 -21.22 -26.34 -5.08
CA ILE A 8 -20.40 -26.77 -6.22
C ILE A 8 -19.63 -28.04 -5.85
N ALA A 9 -19.63 -29.04 -6.74
CA ALA A 9 -18.65 -30.11 -6.71
C ALA A 9 -17.66 -29.97 -7.87
N ILE A 10 -16.37 -30.16 -7.60
CA ILE A 10 -15.30 -30.02 -8.60
C ILE A 10 -14.78 -31.40 -8.97
N SER A 11 -14.97 -31.77 -10.24
CA SER A 11 -14.45 -32.99 -10.83
C SER A 11 -13.26 -32.69 -11.74
N PHE A 12 -12.14 -33.38 -11.53
CA PHE A 12 -10.89 -33.17 -12.24
C PHE A 12 -10.05 -34.47 -12.26
N ALA A 13 -9.05 -34.53 -13.13
CA ALA A 13 -8.04 -35.59 -13.08
C ALA A 13 -6.92 -35.17 -12.13
N GLY A 14 -6.25 -36.12 -11.47
CA GLY A 14 -5.19 -35.80 -10.52
C GLY A 14 -4.07 -34.92 -11.08
N GLU A 15 -3.82 -34.98 -12.39
CA GLU A 15 -2.87 -34.13 -13.11
C GLU A 15 -3.31 -32.66 -13.24
N ASP A 16 -4.61 -32.39 -13.21
CA ASP A 16 -5.20 -31.05 -13.34
C ASP A 16 -5.48 -30.40 -11.97
N ARG A 17 -4.90 -30.96 -10.91
CA ARG A 17 -5.16 -30.60 -9.51
C ARG A 17 -4.95 -29.12 -9.22
N GLU A 18 -3.91 -28.51 -9.78
CA GLU A 18 -3.58 -27.12 -9.52
C GLU A 18 -4.75 -26.19 -9.85
N HIS A 19 -5.41 -26.39 -11.00
CA HIS A 19 -6.58 -25.61 -11.40
C HIS A 19 -7.78 -25.84 -10.47
N ALA A 20 -8.02 -27.11 -10.10
CA ALA A 20 -9.12 -27.47 -9.22
C ALA A 20 -8.94 -26.89 -7.80
N GLN A 21 -7.72 -26.92 -7.27
CA GLN A 21 -7.38 -26.36 -5.98
C GLN A 21 -7.49 -24.83 -5.95
N GLN A 22 -7.00 -24.15 -6.98
CA GLN A 22 -7.14 -22.69 -7.09
C GLN A 22 -8.62 -22.28 -7.13
N LEU A 23 -9.43 -22.99 -7.93
CA LEU A 23 -10.85 -22.70 -8.02
C LEU A 23 -11.58 -22.98 -6.70
N SER A 24 -11.29 -24.10 -6.05
CA SER A 24 -11.92 -24.48 -4.78
C SER A 24 -11.63 -23.46 -3.68
N GLN A 25 -10.40 -22.98 -3.59
CA GLN A 25 -10.01 -21.95 -2.61
C GLN A 25 -10.72 -20.62 -2.86
N LEU A 26 -10.77 -20.16 -4.12
CA LEU A 26 -11.44 -18.90 -4.47
C LEU A 26 -12.94 -18.94 -4.16
N LEU A 27 -13.61 -20.04 -4.51
CA LEU A 27 -15.03 -20.23 -4.21
C LEU A 27 -15.28 -20.33 -2.69
N THR A 28 -14.44 -21.07 -1.96
CA THR A 28 -14.54 -21.21 -0.50
C THR A 28 -14.35 -19.87 0.22
N ASN A 29 -13.35 -19.07 -0.19
CA ASN A 29 -13.12 -17.71 0.33
C ASN A 29 -14.32 -16.78 0.11
N ARG A 30 -15.14 -17.07 -0.89
CA ARG A 30 -16.35 -16.34 -1.24
C ARG A 30 -17.61 -16.99 -0.67
N SER A 31 -17.47 -17.80 0.38
CA SER A 31 -18.56 -18.46 1.11
C SER A 31 -19.43 -19.37 0.22
N VAL A 32 -18.81 -20.06 -0.73
CA VAL A 32 -19.42 -21.15 -1.50
C VAL A 32 -19.07 -22.47 -0.84
N LYS A 33 -20.07 -23.34 -0.65
CA LYS A 33 -19.83 -24.69 -0.14
C LYS A 33 -19.31 -25.56 -1.27
N VAL A 34 -18.01 -25.82 -1.30
CA VAL A 34 -17.36 -26.58 -2.38
C VAL A 34 -17.01 -27.98 -1.90
N PHE A 35 -17.40 -28.99 -2.67
CA PHE A 35 -16.84 -30.32 -2.55
C PHE A 35 -15.56 -30.42 -3.39
N TYR A 36 -14.45 -30.71 -2.71
CA TYR A 36 -13.13 -30.98 -3.28
C TYR A 36 -12.53 -32.17 -2.52
N ASP A 37 -12.11 -33.20 -3.25
CA ASP A 37 -11.77 -34.52 -2.71
C ASP A 37 -10.67 -34.50 -1.64
N GLU A 38 -9.67 -33.62 -1.75
CA GLU A 38 -8.61 -33.50 -0.73
C GLU A 38 -9.07 -32.85 0.56
N PHE A 39 -10.07 -31.95 0.54
CA PHE A 39 -10.59 -31.36 1.78
C PHE A 39 -11.36 -32.37 2.64
N GLU A 40 -11.72 -33.52 2.05
CA GLU A 40 -12.55 -34.53 2.65
C GLU A 40 -11.80 -35.86 2.90
N GLN A 41 -10.46 -35.87 2.87
CA GLN A 41 -9.64 -37.08 3.10
C GLN A 41 -10.04 -37.86 4.37
N SER A 42 -10.41 -37.16 5.45
CA SER A 42 -10.87 -37.77 6.70
C SER A 42 -12.26 -38.41 6.58
N LYS A 43 -13.16 -37.86 5.75
CA LYS A 43 -14.51 -38.42 5.51
C LYS A 43 -14.50 -39.53 4.45
N LEU A 44 -13.51 -39.54 3.57
CA LEU A 44 -13.31 -40.55 2.51
C LEU A 44 -12.61 -41.81 3.02
N TRP A 45 -11.89 -41.72 4.14
CA TRP A 45 -11.16 -42.85 4.73
C TRP A 45 -12.11 -44.01 5.06
N GLY A 46 -11.94 -45.15 4.37
CA GLY A 46 -12.70 -46.39 4.60
C GLY A 46 -14.06 -46.48 3.91
N LYS A 47 -14.46 -45.47 3.12
CA LYS A 47 -15.69 -45.52 2.31
C LYS A 47 -15.42 -46.07 0.92
N ASN A 48 -16.46 -46.64 0.29
CA ASN A 48 -16.44 -46.86 -1.14
C ASN A 48 -16.48 -45.49 -1.85
N LEU A 49 -15.33 -45.02 -2.31
CA LEU A 49 -15.16 -43.72 -2.98
C LEU A 49 -16.13 -43.56 -4.16
N TYR A 50 -16.44 -44.63 -4.89
CA TYR A 50 -17.30 -44.58 -6.07
C TYR A 50 -18.74 -44.22 -5.73
N ASP A 51 -19.36 -44.94 -4.78
CA ASP A 51 -20.74 -44.71 -4.37
C ASP A 51 -20.89 -43.31 -3.75
N TYR A 52 -19.90 -42.92 -2.94
CA TYR A 52 -19.89 -41.63 -2.26
C TYR A 52 -19.74 -40.44 -3.22
N LEU A 53 -18.79 -40.52 -4.16
CA LEU A 53 -18.63 -39.49 -5.20
C LEU A 53 -19.86 -39.40 -6.09
N SER A 54 -20.43 -40.54 -6.50
CA SER A 54 -21.66 -40.59 -7.30
C SER A 54 -22.83 -39.90 -6.59
N GLU A 55 -22.99 -40.12 -5.29
CA GLU A 55 -24.03 -39.47 -4.50
C GLU A 55 -23.84 -37.95 -4.44
N ILE A 56 -22.60 -37.49 -4.25
CA ILE A 56 -22.27 -36.07 -4.21
C ILE A 56 -22.53 -35.37 -5.54
N TYR A 57 -22.03 -35.97 -6.63
CA TYR A 57 -22.19 -35.44 -7.98
C TYR A 57 -23.60 -35.62 -8.56
N SER A 58 -24.51 -36.36 -7.92
CA SER A 58 -25.88 -36.53 -8.44
C SER A 58 -26.98 -35.96 -7.56
N LYS A 59 -26.77 -35.89 -6.24
CA LYS A 59 -27.83 -35.56 -5.28
C LYS A 59 -27.45 -34.48 -4.27
N GLN A 60 -26.18 -34.32 -3.94
CA GLN A 60 -25.76 -33.46 -2.83
C GLN A 60 -25.15 -32.12 -3.27
N SER A 61 -24.98 -31.90 -4.58
CA SER A 61 -24.41 -30.66 -5.14
C SER A 61 -25.40 -29.95 -6.05
N GLU A 62 -25.43 -28.61 -6.03
CA GLU A 62 -26.29 -27.82 -6.92
C GLU A 62 -25.76 -27.77 -8.36
N TYR A 63 -24.46 -27.59 -8.56
CA TYR A 63 -23.79 -27.75 -9.86
C TYR A 63 -22.52 -28.60 -9.75
N CYS A 64 -22.13 -29.22 -10.87
CA CYS A 64 -20.86 -29.93 -11.01
C CYS A 64 -19.96 -29.21 -12.02
N VAL A 65 -18.82 -28.71 -11.54
CA VAL A 65 -17.77 -28.13 -12.39
C VAL A 65 -16.82 -29.25 -12.81
N MET A 66 -16.61 -29.40 -14.11
CA MET A 66 -15.76 -30.47 -14.66
C MET A 66 -14.58 -29.88 -15.43
N PHE A 67 -13.36 -30.17 -15.00
CA PHE A 67 -12.15 -29.85 -15.76
C PHE A 67 -11.90 -30.93 -16.81
N LEU A 68 -12.16 -30.58 -18.07
CA LEU A 68 -12.03 -31.48 -19.21
C LEU A 68 -10.60 -31.39 -19.78
N SER A 69 -9.91 -32.53 -19.75
CA SER A 69 -8.57 -32.69 -20.29
C SER A 69 -8.39 -34.10 -20.84
N LYS A 70 -7.29 -34.34 -21.56
CA LYS A 70 -6.84 -35.69 -21.94
C LYS A 70 -6.68 -36.63 -20.74
N HIS A 71 -6.27 -36.11 -19.59
CA HIS A 71 -6.09 -36.88 -18.35
C HIS A 71 -7.45 -37.24 -17.75
N TYR A 72 -8.40 -36.31 -17.83
CA TYR A 72 -9.77 -36.53 -17.41
C TYR A 72 -10.43 -37.64 -18.22
N ALA A 73 -10.33 -37.58 -19.55
CA ALA A 73 -10.85 -38.62 -20.46
C ALA A 73 -10.29 -40.01 -20.15
N ALA A 74 -8.99 -40.10 -19.89
CA ALA A 74 -8.32 -41.39 -19.70
C ALA A 74 -8.58 -42.03 -18.33
N LYS A 75 -8.67 -41.24 -17.25
CA LYS A 75 -8.63 -41.76 -15.87
C LYS A 75 -9.88 -41.49 -15.06
N ALA A 76 -10.35 -40.25 -15.06
CA ALA A 76 -11.50 -39.86 -14.24
C ALA A 76 -12.81 -40.29 -14.93
N TRP A 77 -12.90 -40.07 -16.25
CA TRP A 77 -14.07 -40.41 -17.05
C TRP A 77 -14.33 -41.92 -17.09
N THR A 78 -13.31 -42.74 -17.40
CA THR A 78 -13.42 -44.21 -17.45
C THR A 78 -13.87 -44.81 -16.10
N THR A 79 -13.44 -44.21 -15.00
CA THR A 79 -13.81 -44.57 -13.63
C THR A 79 -15.29 -44.28 -13.34
N ILE A 80 -15.84 -43.20 -13.92
CA ILE A 80 -17.26 -42.83 -13.84
C ILE A 80 -18.11 -43.69 -14.81
N GLU A 81 -17.58 -44.06 -15.98
CA GLU A 81 -18.26 -44.85 -17.01
C GLU A 81 -18.42 -46.34 -16.66
N ARG A 82 -17.49 -46.92 -15.88
CA ARG A 82 -17.42 -48.37 -15.61
C ARG A 82 -18.65 -48.95 -14.90
N GLN A 83 -19.58 -48.13 -14.42
CA GLN A 83 -20.87 -48.56 -13.85
C GLN A 83 -22.03 -47.62 -14.27
N SER A 84 -22.37 -47.56 -15.56
CA SER A 84 -23.75 -47.45 -16.09
C SER A 84 -24.78 -46.49 -15.43
N ALA A 85 -24.36 -45.38 -14.79
CA ALA A 85 -25.25 -44.49 -14.05
C ALA A 85 -25.29 -43.04 -14.59
N GLN A 86 -24.64 -42.78 -15.73
CA GLN A 86 -24.61 -41.44 -16.34
C GLN A 86 -25.96 -41.01 -16.94
N GLU A 87 -26.86 -41.94 -17.29
CA GLU A 87 -28.08 -41.58 -18.02
C GLU A 87 -29.10 -40.78 -17.21
N ARG A 88 -29.12 -40.87 -15.87
CA ARG A 88 -30.19 -40.26 -15.06
C ARG A 88 -29.84 -38.87 -14.54
N ALA A 89 -28.59 -38.64 -14.14
CA ALA A 89 -28.15 -37.34 -13.63
C ALA A 89 -27.90 -36.32 -14.76
N PHE A 90 -27.41 -36.77 -15.93
CA PHE A 90 -27.04 -35.88 -17.03
C PHE A 90 -28.17 -35.60 -18.04
N ARG A 91 -29.17 -36.48 -18.17
CA ARG A 91 -30.33 -36.22 -19.07
C ARG A 91 -31.39 -35.31 -18.46
N GLU A 92 -31.59 -35.35 -17.14
CA GLU A 92 -32.74 -34.68 -16.51
C GLU A 92 -32.50 -33.20 -16.19
N SER A 93 -31.25 -32.72 -16.11
CA SER A 93 -30.94 -31.32 -15.80
C SER A 93 -29.88 -30.76 -16.75
N LYS A 94 -30.33 -30.16 -17.85
CA LYS A 94 -29.48 -29.60 -18.93
C LYS A 94 -28.44 -28.57 -18.47
N GLU A 95 -28.60 -27.99 -17.28
CA GLU A 95 -27.74 -26.92 -16.77
C GLU A 95 -26.89 -27.32 -15.55
N TYR A 96 -26.90 -28.60 -15.15
CA TYR A 96 -26.19 -29.06 -13.96
C TYR A 96 -24.66 -29.06 -14.12
N ILE A 97 -24.17 -29.43 -15.31
CA ILE A 97 -22.73 -29.49 -15.60
C ILE A 97 -22.23 -28.12 -16.05
N LEU A 98 -21.10 -27.70 -15.49
CA LEU A 98 -20.34 -26.52 -15.90
C LEU A 98 -18.96 -26.97 -16.42
N PRO A 99 -18.82 -27.24 -17.73
CA PRO A 99 -17.55 -27.71 -18.30
C PRO A 99 -16.50 -26.60 -18.41
N ILE A 100 -15.28 -26.90 -17.98
CA ILE A 100 -14.09 -26.07 -18.17
C ILE A 100 -13.10 -26.86 -19.02
N LYS A 101 -12.75 -26.37 -20.21
CA LYS A 101 -11.74 -27.01 -21.06
C LYS A 101 -10.34 -26.58 -20.65
N ILE A 102 -9.48 -27.56 -20.41
CA ILE A 102 -8.03 -27.37 -20.28
C ILE A 102 -7.36 -27.59 -21.65
N ASP A 103 -7.87 -28.54 -22.43
CA ASP A 103 -7.45 -28.82 -23.79
C ASP A 103 -8.66 -29.14 -24.70
N ASP A 104 -8.40 -29.46 -25.97
CA ASP A 104 -9.43 -29.76 -26.97
C ASP A 104 -9.92 -31.22 -26.93
N THR A 105 -9.65 -31.98 -25.87
CA THR A 105 -10.09 -33.37 -25.76
C THR A 105 -11.60 -33.45 -25.68
N GLU A 106 -12.19 -34.23 -26.58
CA GLU A 106 -13.61 -34.59 -26.52
C GLU A 106 -13.85 -35.65 -25.45
N ILE A 107 -14.80 -35.38 -24.56
CA ILE A 107 -15.20 -36.32 -23.51
C ILE A 107 -16.48 -37.02 -23.99
N PRO A 108 -16.50 -38.37 -24.09
CA PRO A 108 -17.71 -39.11 -24.41
C PRO A 108 -18.87 -38.69 -23.49
N GLY A 109 -20.12 -38.71 -23.96
CA GLY A 109 -21.27 -38.39 -23.10
C GLY A 109 -21.51 -36.90 -22.78
N ILE A 110 -20.59 -35.99 -23.07
CA ILE A 110 -20.82 -34.54 -23.04
C ILE A 110 -21.03 -34.04 -24.47
N PRO A 111 -22.26 -33.63 -24.87
CA PRO A 111 -22.50 -33.13 -26.21
C PRO A 111 -21.69 -31.87 -26.51
N SER A 112 -21.20 -31.74 -27.74
CA SER A 112 -20.51 -30.53 -28.22
C SER A 112 -21.37 -29.26 -28.20
N THR A 113 -22.70 -29.42 -28.04
CA THR A 113 -23.66 -28.31 -27.89
C THR A 113 -23.75 -27.75 -26.47
N VAL A 114 -23.08 -28.36 -25.48
CA VAL A 114 -23.02 -27.83 -24.12
C VAL A 114 -22.03 -26.66 -24.09
N GLY A 115 -22.48 -25.51 -23.59
CA GLY A 115 -21.62 -24.34 -23.40
C GLY A 115 -20.48 -24.67 -22.43
N TYR A 116 -19.25 -24.31 -22.80
CA TYR A 116 -18.05 -24.51 -21.99
C TYR A 116 -17.34 -23.19 -21.76
N ILE A 117 -16.47 -23.16 -20.75
CA ILE A 117 -15.49 -22.09 -20.58
C ILE A 117 -14.11 -22.64 -20.90
N ASP A 118 -13.32 -21.92 -21.69
CA ASP A 118 -11.95 -22.31 -22.02
C ASP A 118 -10.96 -21.66 -21.05
N LEU A 119 -10.14 -22.48 -20.38
CA LEU A 119 -9.14 -22.02 -19.43
C LEU A 119 -7.96 -21.31 -20.12
N ARG A 120 -7.83 -21.45 -21.44
CA ARG A 120 -6.84 -20.72 -22.25
C ARG A 120 -7.29 -19.27 -22.54
N GLU A 121 -8.59 -18.99 -22.40
CA GLU A 121 -9.19 -17.66 -22.64
C GLU A 121 -9.60 -16.96 -21.35
N LYS A 122 -9.94 -17.71 -20.29
CA LYS A 122 -10.38 -17.19 -19.00
C LYS A 122 -9.53 -17.71 -17.87
N THR A 123 -9.20 -16.81 -16.96
CA THR A 123 -8.52 -17.15 -15.71
C THR A 123 -9.46 -17.89 -14.75
N ILE A 124 -8.89 -18.64 -13.80
CA ILE A 124 -9.65 -19.32 -12.74
C ILE A 124 -10.48 -18.32 -11.92
N GLU A 125 -10.00 -17.09 -11.74
CA GLU A 125 -10.74 -16.04 -11.02
C GLU A 125 -11.98 -15.55 -11.77
N GLU A 126 -11.87 -15.36 -13.08
CA GLU A 126 -13.03 -15.04 -13.93
C GLU A 126 -14.04 -16.19 -13.94
N ILE A 127 -13.56 -17.44 -13.99
CA ILE A 127 -14.40 -18.62 -13.89
C ILE A 127 -15.14 -18.66 -12.54
N ALA A 128 -14.44 -18.37 -11.44
CA ALA A 128 -15.07 -18.29 -10.12
C ALA A 128 -16.15 -17.21 -10.07
N ASN A 129 -15.95 -16.05 -10.72
CA ASN A 129 -16.97 -15.01 -10.84
C ASN A 129 -18.19 -15.50 -11.62
N LEU A 130 -18.00 -16.21 -12.74
CA LEU A 130 -19.08 -16.77 -13.54
C LEU A 130 -19.89 -17.80 -12.75
N ILE A 131 -19.22 -18.64 -11.96
CA ILE A 131 -19.87 -19.62 -11.07
C ILE A 131 -20.73 -18.92 -10.01
N LEU A 132 -20.25 -17.82 -9.41
CA LEU A 132 -21.03 -17.06 -8.43
C LEU A 132 -22.31 -16.46 -9.04
N VAL A 133 -22.20 -15.92 -10.26
CA VAL A 133 -23.37 -15.44 -11.01
C VAL A 133 -24.34 -16.59 -11.26
N LYS A 134 -23.83 -17.79 -11.62
CA LYS A 134 -24.66 -18.99 -11.83
C LYS A 134 -25.39 -19.45 -10.56
N LEU A 135 -24.75 -19.31 -9.40
CA LEU A 135 -25.34 -19.59 -8.08
C LEU A 135 -26.30 -18.49 -7.59
N GLY A 136 -26.54 -17.44 -8.37
CA GLY A 136 -27.38 -16.29 -7.96
C GLY A 136 -26.80 -15.49 -6.79
N LYS A 137 -25.51 -15.70 -6.47
CA LYS A 137 -24.81 -14.93 -5.44
C LYS A 137 -24.41 -13.58 -6.05
N LYS A 138 -24.59 -12.48 -5.29
CA LYS A 138 -24.08 -11.17 -5.68
C LYS A 138 -22.57 -11.30 -5.85
N THR A 139 -22.09 -11.17 -7.09
CA THR A 139 -20.66 -11.11 -7.39
C THR A 139 -20.10 -9.89 -6.67
N ILE A 140 -19.24 -10.12 -5.68
CA ILE A 140 -18.29 -9.11 -5.24
C ILE A 140 -17.25 -9.10 -6.36
N THR A 141 -17.52 -8.34 -7.42
CA THR A 141 -16.49 -8.02 -8.41
C THR A 141 -15.34 -7.38 -7.65
N ALA A 142 -14.10 -7.78 -7.97
CA ALA A 142 -12.86 -7.16 -7.50
C ALA A 142 -12.68 -5.72 -8.06
N ASP A 143 -13.79 -4.98 -8.16
CA ASP A 143 -13.93 -3.57 -8.54
C ASP A 143 -14.68 -2.78 -7.46
N THR A 144 -14.86 -3.33 -6.24
CA THR A 144 -14.86 -2.45 -5.07
C THR A 144 -13.46 -1.86 -4.95
N LYS A 145 -13.23 -0.81 -5.73
CA LYS A 145 -12.46 0.33 -5.27
C LYS A 145 -13.15 0.74 -3.98
N TYR A 146 -12.67 0.22 -2.86
CA TYR A 146 -12.81 0.93 -1.62
C TYR A 146 -12.37 2.37 -1.93
N THR A 147 -13.21 3.35 -1.62
CA THR A 147 -12.72 4.73 -1.62
C THR A 147 -11.56 4.80 -0.63
N GLU A 148 -10.58 5.68 -0.86
CA GLU A 148 -9.43 5.85 0.06
C GLU A 148 -9.87 6.00 1.53
N ASP A 149 -11.09 6.50 1.75
CA ASP A 149 -11.72 6.68 3.06
C ASP A 149 -12.26 5.40 3.72
N GLU A 150 -12.53 4.32 2.97
CA GLU A 150 -13.13 3.08 3.47
C GLU A 150 -12.11 1.94 3.72
N ILE A 151 -10.93 2.01 3.09
CA ILE A 151 -9.82 1.12 3.49
C ILE A 151 -9.17 1.74 4.73
N PHE A 152 -9.30 1.07 5.87
CA PHE A 152 -8.36 1.28 6.95
C PHE A 152 -7.01 0.69 6.53
N ILE A 153 -6.24 1.44 5.75
CA ILE A 153 -4.83 1.17 5.55
C ILE A 153 -4.18 1.51 6.88
N PRO A 154 -3.67 0.55 7.67
CA PRO A 154 -2.78 0.92 8.75
C PRO A 154 -1.66 1.70 8.08
N LYS A 155 -1.51 2.99 8.42
CA LYS A 155 -0.38 3.79 7.96
C LYS A 155 0.87 3.06 8.42
N PHE A 156 1.43 2.24 7.53
CA PHE A 156 2.74 1.68 7.75
C PHE A 156 3.62 2.88 7.96
N LYS A 157 4.22 2.95 9.14
CA LYS A 157 5.09 4.05 9.53
C LYS A 157 6.15 4.17 8.43
N ARG A 158 5.99 5.15 7.54
CA ARG A 158 6.98 5.41 6.50
C ARG A 158 8.23 5.83 7.26
N GLU A 159 9.17 4.91 7.38
CA GLU A 159 10.45 5.24 7.96
C GLU A 159 11.20 6.06 6.92
N PHE A 160 11.17 7.38 7.09
CA PHE A 160 11.97 8.29 6.28
C PHE A 160 13.44 7.89 6.42
N SER A 161 14.04 7.56 5.29
CA SER A 161 15.45 7.22 5.21
C SER A 161 16.31 8.39 5.68
N GLN A 162 17.52 8.10 6.17
CA GLN A 162 18.47 9.16 6.55
C GLN A 162 18.75 10.10 5.37
N ARG A 163 18.78 9.58 4.14
CA ARG A 163 18.95 10.39 2.92
C ARG A 163 17.82 11.40 2.73
N GLU A 164 16.56 11.02 2.96
CA GLU A 164 15.43 11.94 2.86
C GLU A 164 15.52 13.05 3.91
N ARG A 165 15.95 12.71 5.13
CA ARG A 165 16.18 13.68 6.21
C ARG A 165 17.31 14.65 5.86
N ASP A 166 18.41 14.16 5.31
CA ASP A 166 19.56 14.97 4.90
C ASP A 166 19.20 15.94 3.77
N VAL A 167 18.44 15.47 2.78
CA VAL A 167 17.93 16.30 1.68
C VAL A 167 17.00 17.39 2.23
N PHE A 168 16.03 17.01 3.06
CA PHE A 168 15.10 17.96 3.66
C PHE A 168 15.79 19.01 4.55
N LEU A 169 16.79 18.60 5.33
CA LEU A 169 17.62 19.51 6.15
C LEU A 169 18.36 20.53 5.28
N LYS A 170 18.97 20.05 4.19
CA LYS A 170 19.71 20.90 3.25
C LYS A 170 18.79 21.87 2.51
N ASP A 171 17.63 21.41 2.06
CA ASP A 171 16.63 22.25 1.40
C ASP A 171 16.06 23.30 2.37
N THR A 172 15.87 22.92 3.62
CA THR A 172 15.49 23.85 4.69
C THR A 172 16.54 24.93 4.88
N TYR A 173 17.81 24.54 5.02
CA TYR A 173 18.90 25.50 5.18
C TYR A 173 19.00 26.46 4.00
N ASN A 174 18.88 25.96 2.76
CA ASN A 174 18.87 26.79 1.56
C ASN A 174 17.69 27.78 1.56
N THR A 175 16.51 27.34 1.99
CA THR A 175 15.34 28.22 2.11
C THR A 175 15.60 29.35 3.11
N ILE A 176 16.18 29.05 4.28
CA ILE A 176 16.54 30.05 5.29
C ILE A 176 17.60 31.01 4.74
N LYS A 177 18.61 30.46 4.07
CA LYS A 177 19.71 31.20 3.43
C LYS A 177 19.18 32.24 2.44
N GLU A 178 18.34 31.80 1.50
CA GLU A 178 17.72 32.67 0.48
C GLU A 178 16.81 33.72 1.10
N TYR A 179 16.02 33.33 2.11
CA TYR A 179 15.16 34.27 2.83
C TYR A 179 15.98 35.38 3.50
N PHE A 180 17.03 35.03 4.25
CA PHE A 180 17.89 36.00 4.92
C PHE A 180 18.58 36.94 3.92
N LYS A 181 19.11 36.39 2.83
CA LYS A 181 19.75 37.19 1.78
C LYS A 181 18.78 38.23 1.22
N ASN A 182 17.60 37.79 0.79
CA ASN A 182 16.57 38.68 0.23
C ASN A 182 16.11 39.72 1.26
N ALA A 183 15.92 39.32 2.52
CA ALA A 183 15.43 40.22 3.56
C ALA A 183 16.47 41.29 3.95
N LEU A 184 17.77 40.93 4.00
CA LEU A 184 18.86 41.88 4.22
C LEU A 184 18.97 42.88 3.06
N GLU A 185 18.84 42.43 1.81
CA GLU A 185 18.82 43.32 0.64
C GLU A 185 17.63 44.30 0.68
N MET A 186 16.49 43.88 1.24
CA MET A 186 15.28 44.71 1.31
C MET A 186 15.32 45.77 2.43
N ILE A 187 15.98 45.53 3.57
CA ILE A 187 15.93 46.47 4.72
C ILE A 187 16.46 47.87 4.35
N PRO A 188 17.66 48.04 3.78
CA PRO A 188 18.21 49.36 3.44
C PRO A 188 17.35 50.15 2.45
N THR A 189 16.55 49.45 1.63
CA THR A 189 15.63 50.11 0.68
C THR A 189 14.40 50.73 1.36
N LYS A 190 14.07 50.29 2.58
CA LYS A 190 12.87 50.70 3.32
C LYS A 190 13.19 51.55 4.55
N VAL A 191 14.38 51.43 5.10
CA VAL A 191 14.80 52.12 6.33
C VAL A 191 16.13 52.83 6.08
N ASN A 192 16.13 54.15 6.23
CA ASN A 192 17.33 54.96 6.10
C ASN A 192 18.33 54.67 7.24
N ASP A 193 19.61 54.93 6.99
CA ASP A 193 20.72 54.73 7.93
C ASP A 193 20.95 53.28 8.39
N VAL A 194 20.35 52.30 7.70
CA VAL A 194 20.58 50.87 7.95
C VAL A 194 21.46 50.29 6.85
N GLU A 195 22.53 49.62 7.28
CA GLU A 195 23.42 48.85 6.42
C GLU A 195 23.39 47.39 6.85
N THR A 196 23.53 46.49 5.89
CA THR A 196 23.46 45.05 6.14
C THR A 196 24.62 44.34 5.48
N ASP A 197 25.11 43.29 6.13
CA ASP A 197 26.19 42.46 5.63
C ASP A 197 25.79 40.98 5.69
N TYR A 198 26.21 40.22 4.68
CA TYR A 198 25.91 38.80 4.53
C TYR A 198 27.15 38.05 4.07
N ASP A 199 27.66 37.20 4.94
CA ASP A 199 28.87 36.41 4.71
C ASP A 199 28.53 34.92 4.64
N GLU A 200 28.71 34.29 3.47
CA GLU A 200 28.67 32.84 3.34
C GLU A 200 30.03 32.23 3.70
N ILE A 201 30.17 31.75 4.93
CA ILE A 201 31.43 31.18 5.43
C ILE A 201 31.71 29.82 4.79
N THR A 202 30.68 28.98 4.70
CA THR A 202 30.73 27.70 3.99
C THR A 202 29.37 27.40 3.37
N LYS A 203 29.28 26.32 2.58
CA LYS A 203 28.00 25.81 2.03
C LYS A 203 26.96 25.44 3.10
N TYR A 204 27.36 25.39 4.37
CA TYR A 204 26.53 24.97 5.50
C TYR A 204 26.57 25.99 6.65
N LYS A 205 27.16 27.17 6.46
CA LYS A 205 27.29 28.21 7.49
C LYS A 205 27.30 29.60 6.87
N PHE A 206 26.44 30.48 7.37
CA PHE A 206 26.49 31.91 7.03
C PHE A 206 26.38 32.80 8.27
N VAL A 207 26.81 34.04 8.12
CA VAL A 207 26.71 35.12 9.10
C VAL A 207 25.94 36.28 8.48
N ALA A 208 25.02 36.86 9.25
CA ALA A 208 24.29 38.06 8.87
C ALA A 208 24.54 39.14 9.92
N LYS A 209 24.72 40.39 9.48
CA LYS A 209 24.93 41.54 10.35
C LYS A 209 24.07 42.71 9.89
N VAL A 210 23.60 43.50 10.84
CA VAL A 210 22.89 44.75 10.59
C VAL A 210 23.53 45.86 11.43
N TYR A 211 23.75 46.99 10.76
CA TYR A 211 24.33 48.21 11.30
C TYR A 211 23.31 49.33 11.22
N LEU A 212 23.25 50.17 12.24
CA LEU A 212 22.45 51.39 12.25
C LEU A 212 23.39 52.57 12.50
N LYS A 213 23.46 53.50 11.54
CA LYS A 213 24.39 54.65 11.57
C LYS A 213 25.85 54.21 11.76
N GLY A 214 26.24 53.14 11.07
CA GLY A 214 27.60 52.56 11.13
C GLY A 214 27.93 51.75 12.39
N ALA A 215 27.05 51.71 13.39
CA ALA A 215 27.25 50.90 14.60
C ALA A 215 26.60 49.52 14.43
N LEU A 216 27.33 48.45 14.76
CA LEU A 216 26.78 47.08 14.75
C LEU A 216 25.63 46.99 15.76
N ARG A 217 24.41 46.74 15.26
CA ARG A 217 23.23 46.57 16.10
C ARG A 217 22.94 45.12 16.39
N ASN A 218 23.03 44.28 15.36
CA ASN A 218 22.83 42.86 15.55
C ASN A 218 23.67 42.03 14.59
N GLN A 219 24.01 40.83 15.02
CA GLN A 219 24.61 39.81 14.19
C GLN A 219 24.12 38.43 14.61
N CYS A 220 23.97 37.54 13.64
CA CYS A 220 23.68 36.14 13.89
C CYS A 220 24.52 35.24 13.00
N LYS A 221 24.75 34.02 13.47
CA LYS A 221 25.35 32.92 12.72
C LYS A 221 24.37 31.76 12.66
N ILE A 222 24.18 31.22 11.45
CA ILE A 222 23.30 30.08 11.19
C ILE A 222 24.08 29.00 10.46
N TRP A 223 23.98 27.75 10.93
CA TRP A 223 24.70 26.63 10.34
C TRP A 223 23.95 25.30 10.47
N ILE A 224 24.32 24.32 9.64
CA ILE A 224 23.84 22.94 9.76
C ILE A 224 24.68 22.19 10.80
N GLY A 225 24.00 21.46 11.68
CA GLY A 225 24.54 20.75 12.83
C GLY A 225 24.46 21.56 14.12
N GLY A 226 24.78 20.95 15.25
CA GLY A 226 24.82 21.61 16.56
C GLY A 226 25.32 20.66 17.65
N MET A 227 25.33 21.14 18.90
CA MET A 227 25.83 20.35 20.05
C MET A 227 25.01 19.07 20.32
N MET A 228 23.73 19.08 19.96
CA MET A 228 22.78 18.01 20.31
C MET A 228 22.53 17.01 19.17
N SER A 229 22.75 17.40 17.91
CA SER A 229 22.45 16.58 16.74
C SER A 229 23.15 17.09 15.48
N SER A 230 23.51 16.17 14.58
CA SER A 230 23.94 16.51 13.21
C SER A 230 22.77 16.88 12.29
N ASN A 231 21.53 16.56 12.70
CA ASN A 231 20.31 16.73 11.90
C ASN A 231 19.51 17.98 12.29
N SER A 232 20.19 19.05 12.66
CA SER A 232 19.56 20.31 13.07
C SER A 232 20.17 21.51 12.35
N ILE A 233 19.47 22.63 12.36
CA ILE A 233 20.00 23.93 11.98
C ILE A 233 20.10 24.76 13.25
N SER A 234 21.30 25.21 13.58
CA SER A 234 21.59 25.98 14.78
C SER A 234 21.65 27.47 14.49
N TYR A 235 21.29 28.26 15.50
CA TYR A 235 21.21 29.70 15.50
C TYR A 235 21.91 30.25 16.72
N VAL A 236 22.78 31.24 16.52
CA VAL A 236 23.37 32.04 17.60
C VAL A 236 23.35 33.51 17.21
N GLN A 237 23.12 34.38 18.19
CA GLN A 237 23.02 35.83 18.05
C GLN A 237 23.95 36.51 19.05
N GLY A 238 24.51 37.65 18.67
CA GLY A 238 25.38 38.45 19.53
C GLY A 238 26.86 38.09 19.36
N GLY A 239 27.59 37.90 20.46
CA GLY A 239 29.02 37.59 20.41
C GLY A 239 29.27 36.11 20.16
N PHE A 240 29.88 35.78 19.02
CA PHE A 240 30.28 34.41 18.68
C PHE A 240 31.59 34.38 17.89
N ASP A 241 32.30 33.26 17.98
CA ASP A 241 33.42 32.93 17.11
C ASP A 241 32.89 32.19 15.86
N ILE A 242 33.30 32.64 14.67
CA ILE A 242 32.89 32.04 13.39
C ILE A 242 33.46 30.62 13.20
N HIS A 243 34.56 30.30 13.87
CA HIS A 243 35.25 29.01 13.80
C HIS A 243 34.77 28.01 14.86
N GLN A 244 33.98 28.45 15.86
CA GLN A 244 33.46 27.57 16.91
C GLN A 244 31.94 27.43 16.90
N ASP A 245 31.46 26.19 16.90
CA ASP A 245 30.02 25.87 16.84
C ASP A 245 29.51 25.21 18.13
N ASN A 246 30.21 25.47 19.24
CA ASN A 246 30.00 24.85 20.55
C ASN A 246 29.03 25.64 21.45
N SER A 247 28.36 26.64 20.89
CA SER A 247 27.39 27.47 21.60
C SER A 247 26.32 27.92 20.62
N LEU A 248 25.06 27.82 21.06
CA LEU A 248 23.90 28.19 20.28
C LEU A 248 22.85 28.81 21.21
N ASN A 249 22.10 29.78 20.69
CA ASN A 249 20.92 30.30 21.39
C ASN A 249 19.71 29.41 21.11
N ASP A 250 19.61 28.86 19.90
CA ASP A 250 18.50 28.02 19.49
C ASP A 250 18.89 27.05 18.37
N SER A 251 18.06 26.05 18.13
CA SER A 251 18.15 25.19 16.96
C SER A 251 16.80 24.60 16.57
N ILE A 252 16.72 24.17 15.32
CA ILE A 252 15.56 23.48 14.76
C ILE A 252 16.03 22.11 14.26
N SER A 253 15.42 21.03 14.73
CA SER A 253 15.70 19.66 14.28
C SER A 253 14.71 19.18 13.22
N VAL A 254 15.17 18.26 12.37
CA VAL A 254 14.30 17.54 11.44
C VAL A 254 13.67 16.34 12.13
N GLU A 255 12.36 16.38 12.25
CA GLU A 255 11.53 15.33 12.80
C GLU A 255 10.66 14.71 11.71
N ALA A 256 10.07 13.55 12.00
CA ALA A 256 9.20 12.83 11.08
C ALA A 256 7.94 12.34 11.78
N ASP A 257 6.80 12.44 11.10
CA ASP A 257 5.59 11.71 11.47
C ASP A 257 5.31 10.58 10.47
N LEU A 258 4.07 10.08 10.44
CA LEU A 258 3.67 8.98 9.55
C LEU A 258 3.69 9.38 8.06
N ASP A 259 3.56 10.67 7.74
CA ASP A 259 3.26 11.13 6.39
C ASP A 259 4.26 12.19 5.87
N SER A 260 5.01 12.86 6.73
CA SER A 260 5.83 14.02 6.41
C SER A 260 7.07 14.21 7.29
N LEU A 261 8.09 14.87 6.70
CA LEU A 261 9.19 15.48 7.44
C LEU A 261 8.80 16.91 7.81
N TYR A 262 9.12 17.30 9.04
CA TYR A 262 8.84 18.64 9.54
C TYR A 262 9.96 19.12 10.47
N LEU A 263 9.91 20.41 10.77
CA LEU A 263 10.90 21.07 11.61
C LEU A 263 10.35 21.30 13.01
N LYS A 264 11.17 21.00 14.02
CA LYS A 264 10.83 21.18 15.44
C LYS A 264 11.90 22.03 16.15
N PRO A 265 11.54 23.17 16.75
CA PRO A 265 12.46 23.95 17.58
C PRO A 265 12.87 23.20 18.86
N LEU A 266 14.05 23.50 19.40
CA LEU A 266 14.64 22.83 20.57
C LEU A 266 13.88 23.11 21.91
N GLY A 267 12.88 23.99 21.91
CA GLY A 267 12.02 24.20 23.08
C GLY A 267 10.96 25.29 22.86
N PRO A 268 10.04 25.48 23.84
CA PRO A 268 9.13 26.61 23.83
C PRO A 268 9.93 27.91 23.88
N ASP A 269 9.69 28.76 22.89
CA ASP A 269 10.40 30.02 22.78
C ASP A 269 9.79 31.04 23.74
N PHE A 270 10.42 31.21 24.90
CA PHE A 270 10.01 32.21 25.88
C PHE A 270 10.39 33.65 25.46
N PHE A 271 11.13 33.81 24.36
CA PHE A 271 11.75 35.08 23.97
C PHE A 271 11.30 35.63 22.61
N SER A 272 10.68 34.86 21.71
CA SER A 272 10.10 35.41 20.47
C SER A 272 8.59 35.59 20.54
N ASN A 273 8.08 36.62 19.88
CA ASN A 273 6.64 36.86 19.68
C ASN A 273 6.05 36.00 18.56
N VAL A 274 6.84 35.13 17.92
CA VAL A 274 6.42 34.29 16.80
C VAL A 274 6.19 32.87 17.30
N LYS A 275 4.90 32.48 17.38
CA LYS A 275 4.54 31.08 17.63
C LYS A 275 4.96 30.23 16.43
N VAL A 276 5.99 29.41 16.61
CA VAL A 276 6.32 28.35 15.66
C VAL A 276 5.34 27.20 15.88
N PRO A 277 4.66 26.71 14.83
CA PRO A 277 3.83 25.51 14.95
C PRO A 277 4.70 24.29 15.27
N ASP A 278 4.12 23.30 15.95
CA ASP A 278 4.80 22.05 16.31
C ASP A 278 5.37 21.29 15.09
N LYS A 279 4.82 21.54 13.90
CA LYS A 279 5.30 21.05 12.61
C LYS A 279 5.59 22.23 11.69
N ALA A 280 6.81 22.78 11.79
CA ALA A 280 7.19 23.91 10.97
C ALA A 280 7.63 23.50 9.57
N THR A 281 7.28 24.33 8.59
CA THR A 281 7.79 24.27 7.22
C THR A 281 9.14 25.00 7.11
N PRO A 282 9.93 24.74 6.05
CA PRO A 282 11.18 25.48 5.79
C PRO A 282 11.02 27.01 5.81
N LYS A 283 9.91 27.50 5.26
CA LYS A 283 9.60 28.94 5.24
C LYS A 283 9.31 29.47 6.65
N GLN A 284 8.54 28.75 7.45
CA GLN A 284 8.25 29.14 8.83
C GLN A 284 9.51 29.12 9.71
N ALA A 285 10.44 28.20 9.47
CA ALA A 285 11.74 28.20 10.14
C ALA A 285 12.59 29.43 9.76
N ALA A 286 12.54 29.84 8.48
CA ALA A 286 13.20 31.08 8.04
C ALA A 286 12.61 32.32 8.70
N GLU A 287 11.27 32.46 8.69
CA GLU A 287 10.55 33.55 9.35
C GLU A 287 10.83 33.58 10.86
N TYR A 288 10.94 32.42 11.49
CA TYR A 288 11.25 32.30 12.91
C TYR A 288 12.65 32.83 13.24
N PHE A 289 13.71 32.33 12.60
CA PHE A 289 15.06 32.84 12.86
C PHE A 289 15.20 34.31 12.48
N TRP A 290 14.54 34.74 11.40
CA TRP A 290 14.51 36.14 11.01
C TRP A 290 13.88 37.01 12.09
N SER A 291 12.74 36.58 12.65
CA SER A 291 12.05 37.32 13.70
C SER A 291 12.94 37.54 14.92
N LYS A 292 13.73 36.54 15.33
CA LYS A 292 14.73 36.67 16.40
C LYS A 292 15.83 37.66 16.05
N PHE A 293 16.31 37.58 14.82
CA PHE A 293 17.36 38.45 14.32
C PHE A 293 16.92 39.93 14.27
N ILE A 294 15.65 40.21 14.02
CA ILE A 294 15.16 41.60 13.97
C ILE A 294 14.54 42.11 15.27
N GLN A 295 14.28 41.25 16.26
CA GLN A 295 13.55 41.61 17.47
C GLN A 295 14.24 42.70 18.31
N ASN A 296 15.57 42.82 18.18
CA ASN A 296 16.40 43.77 18.93
C ASN A 296 17.08 44.82 18.03
N LEU A 297 16.54 45.08 16.84
CA LEU A 297 17.03 46.11 15.92
C LEU A 297 16.61 47.53 16.32
#